data_AF-A0A535ADF2-F1
#
_entry.id   AF-A0A535ADF2-F1
#
_cell.length_a   1.000
_cell.length_b   1.000
_cell.length_c   1.000
_cell.angle_alpha   90.00
_cell.angle_beta   90.00
_cell.angle_gamma   90.00
#
_symmetry.space_group_name_H-M   'P 1'
#
loop_
_entity.id
_entity.type
_entity.pdbx_description
1 polymer ?
#
loop_
_entity_poly.entity_id
_entity_poly.type
_entity_poly.pdbx_seq_one_letter_code
_entity_poly.pdbx_strand_id
1 'polypeptide(L)'
;MTHPFGVTTLTAAAPGRRSINFTDDCLVRVPPTCGIGFNTFTTPLDPSSFISTWLRWDATPPAPPAGAIGDFVIPHPITGSPCGTNFFRVEGPGLPPGGVQTNLFNLMGKKASICGNGVVEPGEQCDDGNTLDGDCCSSTCQFDPAGAPCTGTNVCLTATTCNGAGVCGGGTPTLSACNDGNVCTVADTCFNGACVGVPNTCDDANVCTTDFCTPPTVGCGHLNNALACNDGNAATVGDSCSGSKCMGFTRDAKLTLIAGENPSLSAAFPAAGDARTNGTSVRVSLINMDPARFPAGCTGAAITVGGISGTATVTPFAAQAAPLVRATAVNFLVPGTVAAGSTASIRLSCTVGGVTHSTRWSGVVANAPAPAPA
;
A
#
# COMPACT_ATOMS: atom_id res chain seq x y z
N MET A 1 6.55 -40.58 -32.41
CA MET A 1 5.47 -39.93 -33.17
C MET A 1 5.20 -38.58 -32.53
N THR A 2 5.31 -37.50 -33.29
CA THR A 2 5.00 -36.15 -32.84
C THR A 2 3.66 -35.75 -33.45
N HIS A 3 2.73 -35.25 -32.65
CA HIS A 3 1.40 -34.84 -33.06
C HIS A 3 1.00 -33.55 -32.32
N PRO A 4 -0.12 -32.90 -32.68
CA PRO A 4 -0.51 -31.63 -32.08
C PRO A 4 -0.78 -31.64 -30.58
N PHE A 5 -0.88 -32.83 -29.98
CA PHE A 5 -1.09 -33.03 -28.54
C PHE A 5 0.16 -33.49 -27.79
N GLY A 6 1.32 -33.55 -28.47
CA GLY A 6 2.60 -33.90 -27.87
C GLY A 6 3.36 -34.98 -28.61
N VAL A 7 4.18 -35.74 -27.88
CA VAL A 7 5.04 -36.78 -28.42
C VAL A 7 4.69 -38.12 -27.78
N THR A 8 4.40 -39.10 -28.63
CA THR A 8 4.14 -40.49 -28.25
C THR A 8 5.27 -41.38 -28.78
N THR A 9 5.91 -42.14 -27.89
CA THR A 9 6.95 -43.10 -28.25
C THR A 9 6.37 -44.51 -28.24
N LEU A 10 6.53 -45.22 -29.37
CA LEU A 10 6.10 -46.61 -29.51
C LEU A 10 7.33 -47.51 -29.57
N THR A 11 7.34 -48.57 -28.76
CA THR A 11 8.43 -49.55 -28.71
C THR A 11 7.95 -50.88 -29.25
N ALA A 12 8.69 -51.47 -30.20
CA ALA A 12 8.41 -52.81 -30.68
C ALA A 12 8.85 -53.84 -29.62
N ALA A 13 7.92 -54.65 -29.13
CA ALA A 13 8.19 -55.63 -28.07
C ALA A 13 9.09 -56.81 -28.50
N ALA A 14 9.26 -57.03 -29.81
CA ALA A 14 10.11 -58.08 -30.37
C ALA A 14 10.55 -57.77 -31.83
N PRO A 15 11.65 -58.37 -32.32
CA PRO A 15 12.14 -58.19 -33.70
C PRO A 15 11.11 -58.60 -34.78
N GLY A 16 11.34 -58.12 -36.01
CA GLY A 16 10.53 -58.41 -37.22
C GLY A 16 9.60 -57.27 -37.64
N ARG A 17 9.06 -57.35 -38.87
CA ARG A 17 8.07 -56.38 -39.38
C ARG A 17 6.73 -56.61 -38.67
N ARG A 18 6.19 -55.55 -38.06
CA ARG A 18 4.90 -55.59 -37.37
C ARG A 18 4.04 -54.40 -37.78
N SER A 19 2.72 -54.56 -37.68
CA SER A 19 1.78 -53.46 -37.85
C SER A 19 1.64 -52.69 -36.54
N ILE A 20 1.74 -51.37 -36.61
CA ILE A 20 1.31 -50.50 -35.52
C ILE A 20 -0.20 -50.29 -35.74
N ASN A 21 -1.02 -50.96 -34.93
CA ASN A 21 -2.46 -50.75 -34.89
C ASN A 21 -2.80 -50.21 -33.51
N PHE A 22 -3.05 -48.90 -33.47
CA PHE A 22 -3.29 -48.17 -32.24
C PHE A 22 -4.35 -47.12 -32.50
N THR A 23 -5.38 -47.13 -31.67
CA THR A 23 -6.41 -46.10 -31.62
C THR A 23 -6.34 -45.53 -30.20
N ASP A 24 -6.04 -44.25 -30.08
CA ASP A 24 -6.20 -43.52 -28.82
C ASP A 24 -7.51 -42.74 -28.92
N ASP A 25 -8.51 -43.16 -28.16
CA ASP A 25 -9.71 -42.37 -27.97
C ASP A 25 -9.46 -41.45 -26.77
N CYS A 26 -9.04 -40.22 -27.06
CA CYS A 26 -8.71 -39.25 -26.02
C CYS A 26 -9.98 -38.68 -25.38
N LEU A 27 -10.74 -39.51 -24.66
CA LEU A 27 -11.53 -39.04 -23.54
C LEU A 27 -10.60 -39.11 -22.31
N VAL A 28 -10.02 -37.98 -21.89
CA VAL A 28 -9.48 -37.86 -20.52
C VAL A 28 -7.95 -38.10 -20.28
N ARG A 29 -6.99 -37.57 -21.09
CA ARG A 29 -5.63 -37.15 -20.57
C ARG A 29 -4.67 -36.33 -21.48
N VAL A 30 -4.07 -35.24 -20.95
CA VAL A 30 -3.01 -34.43 -21.61
C VAL A 30 -1.65 -34.90 -21.07
N PRO A 31 -0.62 -35.10 -21.92
CA PRO A 31 0.73 -35.38 -21.45
C PRO A 31 1.31 -34.20 -20.65
N PRO A 32 2.02 -34.43 -19.52
CA PRO A 32 2.64 -33.36 -18.71
C PRO A 32 3.69 -32.51 -19.44
N THR A 33 4.02 -32.86 -20.69
CA THR A 33 5.17 -32.37 -21.45
C THR A 33 4.92 -31.06 -22.22
N CYS A 34 3.70 -30.53 -22.25
CA CYS A 34 3.36 -29.30 -22.99
C CYS A 34 3.11 -28.04 -22.13
N GLY A 35 3.53 -28.04 -20.85
CA GLY A 35 3.36 -26.89 -19.95
C GLY A 35 1.93 -26.72 -19.41
N ILE A 36 1.80 -26.05 -18.26
CA ILE A 36 0.50 -25.78 -17.62
C ILE A 36 -0.16 -24.56 -18.25
N GLY A 37 -1.39 -24.76 -18.75
CA GLY A 37 -2.37 -23.71 -18.99
C GLY A 37 -2.59 -23.36 -20.44
N PHE A 38 -3.59 -23.98 -21.09
CA PHE A 38 -4.19 -23.42 -22.30
C PHE A 38 -5.69 -23.73 -22.37
N ASN A 39 -6.48 -22.69 -22.16
CA ASN A 39 -7.92 -22.58 -22.39
C ASN A 39 -8.16 -21.60 -23.54
N THR A 40 -8.91 -22.02 -24.55
CA THR A 40 -9.79 -21.13 -25.33
C THR A 40 -10.96 -22.05 -25.67
N PHE A 41 -12.16 -21.95 -25.12
CA PHE A 41 -13.04 -20.79 -24.89
C PHE A 41 -13.45 -20.72 -23.40
N THR A 42 -13.75 -19.53 -22.87
CA THR A 42 -13.96 -19.25 -21.44
C THR A 42 -15.28 -19.80 -20.81
N THR A 43 -15.69 -21.03 -21.18
CA THR A 43 -16.66 -21.98 -20.56
C THR A 43 -18.18 -21.72 -20.68
N PRO A 44 -19.07 -22.77 -20.75
CA PRO A 44 -18.90 -24.09 -20.12
C PRO A 44 -18.91 -25.37 -20.99
N LEU A 45 -17.86 -26.18 -20.79
CA LEU A 45 -17.90 -27.63 -20.58
C LEU A 45 -16.93 -27.99 -19.41
N ASP A 46 -17.34 -28.93 -18.56
CA ASP A 46 -16.79 -29.38 -17.25
C ASP A 46 -15.25 -29.64 -17.16
N PRO A 47 -14.62 -29.37 -15.99
CA PRO A 47 -13.18 -29.59 -15.68
C PRO A 47 -12.65 -31.04 -15.73
N SER A 48 -13.42 -32.02 -16.23
CA SER A 48 -13.00 -33.42 -16.36
C SER A 48 -12.87 -33.95 -17.79
N SER A 49 -13.02 -33.11 -18.84
CA SER A 49 -13.16 -33.59 -20.23
C SER A 49 -12.14 -33.04 -21.26
N PHE A 50 -12.02 -33.74 -22.40
CA PHE A 50 -10.99 -33.61 -23.44
C PHE A 50 -11.48 -32.91 -24.71
N ILE A 51 -12.46 -32.03 -24.55
CA ILE A 51 -13.03 -31.30 -25.65
C ILE A 51 -12.32 -29.96 -25.69
N SER A 52 -11.56 -29.73 -26.74
CA SER A 52 -10.92 -28.44 -26.92
C SER A 52 -10.71 -28.08 -28.38
N THR A 53 -10.61 -26.78 -28.62
CA THR A 53 -10.83 -26.12 -29.90
C THR A 53 -9.56 -25.48 -30.46
N TRP A 54 -8.40 -25.73 -29.86
CA TRP A 54 -7.17 -25.02 -30.24
C TRP A 54 -6.72 -25.34 -31.66
N LEU A 55 -6.96 -26.58 -32.14
CA LEU A 55 -6.73 -26.91 -33.54
C LEU A 55 -7.79 -26.25 -34.41
N ARG A 56 -7.38 -25.18 -35.07
CA ARG A 56 -8.21 -24.40 -35.99
C ARG A 56 -7.68 -24.53 -37.41
N TRP A 57 -8.59 -24.54 -38.38
CA TRP A 57 -8.21 -24.38 -39.79
C TRP A 57 -7.42 -23.08 -39.94
N ASP A 58 -6.24 -23.16 -40.57
CA ASP A 58 -5.49 -21.98 -40.96
C ASP A 58 -6.36 -21.03 -41.81
N ALA A 59 -6.29 -19.72 -41.57
CA ALA A 59 -7.11 -18.73 -42.28
C ALA A 59 -6.72 -18.57 -43.76
N THR A 60 -5.65 -19.24 -44.21
CA THR A 60 -5.27 -19.28 -45.62
C THR A 60 -6.31 -20.03 -46.45
N PRO A 61 -6.78 -19.48 -47.58
CA PRO A 61 -7.77 -20.13 -48.43
C PRO A 61 -7.38 -21.57 -48.84
N PRO A 62 -8.35 -22.50 -48.93
CA PRO A 62 -9.79 -22.29 -48.77
C PRO A 62 -10.22 -22.16 -47.31
N ALA A 63 -11.10 -21.21 -47.01
CA ALA A 63 -11.69 -21.05 -45.69
C ALA A 63 -12.78 -22.12 -45.46
N PRO A 64 -13.03 -22.52 -44.19
CA PRO A 64 -14.16 -23.39 -43.87
C PRO A 64 -15.49 -22.80 -44.36
N PRO A 65 -16.47 -23.65 -44.68
CA PRO A 65 -17.86 -23.21 -44.84
C PRO A 65 -18.32 -22.40 -43.61
N ALA A 66 -19.20 -21.41 -43.84
CA ALA A 66 -19.70 -20.57 -42.76
C ALA A 66 -20.34 -21.41 -41.63
N GLY A 67 -19.92 -21.17 -40.39
CA GLY A 67 -20.37 -21.90 -39.20
C GLY A 67 -19.70 -23.27 -38.98
N ALA A 68 -18.82 -23.72 -39.88
CA ALA A 68 -18.01 -24.92 -39.70
C ALA A 68 -16.63 -24.59 -39.13
N ILE A 69 -16.03 -25.58 -38.47
CA ILE A 69 -14.63 -25.55 -38.01
C ILE A 69 -13.70 -26.14 -39.10
N GLY A 70 -14.25 -26.97 -40.00
CA GLY A 70 -13.53 -27.88 -40.89
C GLY A 70 -14.38 -28.37 -42.07
N ASP A 71 -13.72 -28.92 -43.09
CA ASP A 71 -14.32 -29.74 -44.15
C ASP A 71 -13.53 -31.06 -44.20
N PHE A 72 -14.25 -32.19 -44.05
CA PHE A 72 -13.64 -33.51 -44.00
C PHE A 72 -13.08 -33.97 -45.36
N VAL A 73 -13.49 -33.31 -46.45
CA VAL A 73 -13.07 -33.63 -47.82
C VAL A 73 -11.77 -32.91 -48.20
N ILE A 74 -11.43 -31.82 -47.51
CA ILE A 74 -10.30 -30.95 -47.86
C ILE A 74 -9.21 -31.04 -46.79
N PRO A 75 -8.09 -31.72 -47.07
CA PRO A 75 -6.91 -31.66 -46.21
C PRO A 75 -6.36 -30.23 -46.15
N HIS A 76 -6.13 -29.71 -44.95
CA HIS A 76 -5.68 -28.34 -44.76
C HIS A 76 -4.68 -28.19 -43.62
N PRO A 77 -3.83 -27.14 -43.66
CA PRO A 77 -3.02 -26.76 -42.51
C PRO A 77 -3.91 -26.38 -41.32
N ILE A 78 -3.55 -26.86 -40.15
CA ILE A 78 -4.15 -26.43 -38.89
C ILE A 78 -3.17 -25.55 -38.12
N THR A 79 -3.68 -24.72 -37.23
CA THR A 79 -2.87 -23.92 -36.29
C THR A 79 -3.40 -24.10 -34.87
N GLY A 80 -2.65 -23.58 -33.90
CA GLY A 80 -3.09 -23.49 -32.50
C GLY A 80 -2.78 -24.69 -31.62
N SER A 81 -1.94 -25.64 -32.06
CA SER A 81 -1.41 -26.66 -31.14
C SER A 81 -0.78 -26.03 -29.89
N PRO A 82 -1.15 -26.48 -28.67
CA PRO A 82 -0.57 -25.98 -27.43
C PRO A 82 0.90 -26.41 -27.26
N CYS A 83 1.32 -27.46 -27.96
CA CYS A 83 2.70 -27.97 -27.94
C CYS A 83 3.56 -27.34 -29.05
N GLY A 84 3.04 -26.36 -29.80
CA GLY A 84 3.72 -25.75 -30.95
C GLY A 84 3.86 -26.70 -32.16
N THR A 85 3.14 -27.81 -32.17
CA THR A 85 3.25 -28.87 -33.19
C THR A 85 2.00 -28.91 -34.08
N ASN A 86 1.95 -28.07 -35.11
CA ASN A 86 0.83 -28.05 -36.06
C ASN A 86 0.96 -29.12 -37.17
N PHE A 87 1.58 -30.25 -36.87
CA PHE A 87 1.88 -31.32 -37.81
C PHE A 87 1.86 -32.68 -37.11
N PHE A 88 1.74 -33.73 -37.91
CA PHE A 88 1.93 -35.10 -37.51
C PHE A 88 3.22 -35.64 -38.14
N ARG A 89 4.12 -36.19 -37.33
CA ARG A 89 5.41 -36.75 -37.76
C ARG A 89 5.66 -38.12 -37.17
N VAL A 90 6.17 -39.04 -38.00
CA VAL A 90 6.63 -40.36 -37.58
C VAL A 90 8.13 -40.45 -37.84
N GLU A 91 8.86 -40.78 -36.77
CA GLU A 91 10.31 -40.97 -36.77
C GLU A 91 10.61 -42.35 -36.19
N GLY A 92 11.58 -43.05 -36.77
CA GLY A 92 11.96 -44.39 -36.31
C GLY A 92 12.80 -45.18 -37.31
N PRO A 93 13.19 -46.41 -36.93
CA PRO A 93 13.99 -47.29 -37.77
C PRO A 93 13.34 -47.56 -39.12
N GLY A 94 14.13 -47.44 -40.21
CA GLY A 94 13.65 -47.67 -41.57
C GLY A 94 12.97 -46.48 -42.23
N LEU A 95 12.90 -45.31 -41.57
CA LEU A 95 12.48 -44.04 -42.17
C LEU A 95 13.70 -43.15 -42.49
N PRO A 96 13.57 -42.17 -43.39
CA PRO A 96 14.62 -41.19 -43.65
C PRO A 96 15.04 -40.42 -42.38
N PRO A 97 16.25 -39.84 -42.34
CA PRO A 97 16.64 -38.92 -41.28
C PRO A 97 15.61 -37.78 -41.12
N GLY A 98 15.08 -37.60 -39.91
CA GLY A 98 13.99 -36.65 -39.63
C GLY A 98 12.57 -37.19 -39.89
N GLY A 99 12.44 -38.45 -40.32
CA GLY A 99 11.15 -39.14 -40.46
C GLY A 99 10.31 -38.68 -41.65
N VAL A 100 9.00 -38.92 -41.55
CA VAL A 100 8.00 -38.46 -42.52
C VAL A 100 6.94 -37.65 -41.77
N GLN A 101 6.49 -36.52 -42.33
CA GLN A 101 5.53 -35.63 -41.69
C GLN A 101 4.48 -35.08 -42.65
N THR A 102 3.34 -34.68 -42.11
CA THR A 102 2.29 -33.89 -42.78
C THR A 102 1.78 -32.82 -41.82
N ASN A 103 1.49 -31.62 -42.34
CA ASN A 103 0.73 -30.59 -41.63
C ASN A 103 -0.71 -30.48 -42.15
N LEU A 104 -1.12 -31.37 -43.06
CA LEU A 104 -2.48 -31.40 -43.61
C LEU A 104 -3.35 -32.37 -42.81
N PHE A 105 -4.51 -31.88 -42.38
CA PHE A 105 -5.50 -32.62 -41.59
C PHE A 105 -6.87 -32.49 -42.23
N ASN A 106 -7.72 -33.52 -42.06
CA ASN A 106 -9.15 -33.43 -42.33
C ASN A 106 -9.86 -33.11 -41.02
N LEU A 107 -10.54 -31.97 -40.95
CA LEU A 107 -11.25 -31.52 -39.76
C LEU A 107 -12.74 -31.47 -40.07
N MET A 108 -13.59 -31.90 -39.15
CA MET A 108 -15.04 -31.81 -39.30
C MET A 108 -15.64 -31.33 -37.99
N GLY A 109 -16.57 -30.39 -38.07
CA GLY A 109 -17.28 -29.89 -36.90
C GLY A 109 -18.08 -28.63 -37.22
N LYS A 110 -19.18 -28.43 -36.49
CA LYS A 110 -19.94 -27.18 -36.49
C LYS A 110 -19.57 -26.39 -35.23
N LYS A 111 -19.49 -25.07 -35.32
CA LYS A 111 -19.41 -24.23 -34.12
C LYS A 111 -20.69 -24.45 -33.30
N ALA A 112 -20.55 -24.89 -32.05
CA ALA A 112 -21.67 -24.96 -31.14
C ALA A 112 -22.01 -23.53 -30.71
N SER A 113 -23.25 -23.09 -30.92
CA SER A 113 -23.78 -21.87 -30.28
C SER A 113 -24.26 -22.28 -28.91
N ILE A 114 -23.77 -21.63 -27.87
CA ILE A 114 -24.12 -21.93 -26.48
C ILE A 114 -24.64 -20.64 -25.85
N CYS A 115 -25.96 -20.55 -25.76
CA CYS A 115 -26.58 -19.45 -25.06
C CYS A 115 -26.18 -19.43 -23.58
N GLY A 116 -25.83 -18.25 -23.08
CA GLY A 116 -25.50 -17.99 -21.68
C GLY A 116 -24.01 -18.15 -21.37
N ASN A 117 -23.14 -18.07 -22.38
CA ASN A 117 -21.69 -18.17 -22.22
C ASN A 117 -20.99 -16.78 -22.15
N GLY A 118 -21.77 -15.70 -22.27
CA GLY A 118 -21.33 -14.31 -22.24
C GLY A 118 -20.77 -13.80 -23.57
N VAL A 119 -20.94 -14.55 -24.67
CA VAL A 119 -20.43 -14.22 -26.00
C VAL A 119 -21.55 -14.39 -27.01
N VAL A 120 -21.92 -13.29 -27.69
CA VAL A 120 -22.94 -13.34 -28.74
C VAL A 120 -22.42 -14.13 -29.95
N GLU A 121 -23.06 -15.26 -30.24
CA GLU A 121 -22.74 -16.17 -31.33
C GLU A 121 -23.75 -16.11 -32.49
N PRO A 122 -23.44 -16.67 -33.68
CA PRO A 122 -24.37 -16.65 -34.80
C PRO A 122 -25.71 -17.35 -34.47
N GLY A 123 -26.79 -16.57 -34.44
CA GLY A 123 -28.14 -17.02 -34.08
C GLY A 123 -28.69 -16.35 -32.82
N GLU A 124 -27.82 -15.70 -32.06
CA GLU A 124 -28.14 -14.99 -30.82
C GLU A 124 -28.33 -13.49 -31.08
N GLN A 125 -29.26 -12.88 -30.36
CA GLN A 125 -29.47 -11.43 -30.33
C GLN A 125 -28.80 -10.79 -29.11
N CYS A 126 -28.65 -11.57 -28.04
CA CYS A 126 -27.99 -11.21 -26.79
C CYS A 126 -27.33 -12.46 -26.19
N ASP A 127 -26.36 -12.27 -25.30
CA ASP A 127 -25.87 -13.30 -24.38
C ASP A 127 -25.31 -12.56 -23.16
N ASP A 128 -25.97 -12.73 -22.02
CA ASP A 128 -25.66 -12.04 -20.76
C ASP A 128 -24.91 -12.95 -19.76
N GLY A 129 -24.39 -14.09 -20.23
CA GLY A 129 -23.60 -15.02 -19.43
C GLY A 129 -24.42 -15.94 -18.55
N ASN A 130 -25.73 -16.03 -18.76
CA ASN A 130 -26.58 -17.00 -18.08
C ASN A 130 -27.80 -17.40 -18.94
N THR A 131 -28.68 -18.27 -18.42
CA THR A 131 -29.90 -18.71 -19.14
C THR A 131 -31.16 -18.47 -18.32
N LEU A 132 -31.16 -17.42 -17.48
CA LEU A 132 -32.30 -16.98 -16.69
C LEU A 132 -33.20 -16.13 -17.59
N ASP A 133 -34.50 -16.39 -17.59
CA ASP A 133 -35.44 -15.51 -18.26
C ASP A 133 -35.77 -14.29 -17.37
N GLY A 134 -36.07 -13.13 -17.99
CA GLY A 134 -36.54 -11.95 -17.25
C GLY A 134 -35.45 -10.99 -16.77
N ASP A 135 -34.24 -11.08 -17.32
CA ASP A 135 -33.16 -10.10 -17.21
C ASP A 135 -32.91 -9.35 -18.54
N CYS A 136 -33.83 -9.51 -19.48
CA CYS A 136 -33.82 -8.97 -20.85
C CYS A 136 -33.01 -9.75 -21.88
N CYS A 137 -32.41 -10.88 -21.49
CA CYS A 137 -31.90 -11.88 -22.40
C CYS A 137 -32.47 -13.25 -22.07
N SER A 138 -33.37 -13.77 -22.91
CA SER A 138 -34.00 -15.07 -22.63
C SER A 138 -32.99 -16.21 -22.61
N SER A 139 -33.39 -17.34 -22.04
CA SER A 139 -32.70 -18.64 -22.10
C SER A 139 -32.44 -19.19 -23.51
N THR A 140 -32.97 -18.51 -24.54
CA THR A 140 -32.73 -18.79 -25.97
C THR A 140 -31.92 -17.71 -26.68
N CYS A 141 -31.33 -16.79 -25.91
CA CYS A 141 -30.47 -15.70 -26.37
C CYS A 141 -31.17 -14.78 -27.37
N GLN A 142 -32.47 -14.59 -27.17
CA GLN A 142 -33.30 -13.60 -27.85
C GLN A 142 -33.65 -12.48 -26.87
N PHE A 143 -33.83 -11.26 -27.38
CA PHE A 143 -34.26 -10.14 -26.56
C PHE A 143 -35.66 -10.38 -26.00
N ASP A 144 -35.85 -10.09 -24.72
CA ASP A 144 -37.20 -10.06 -24.16
C ASP A 144 -37.99 -8.87 -24.74
N PRO A 145 -39.33 -8.98 -24.83
CA PRO A 145 -40.17 -7.91 -25.35
C PRO A 145 -40.00 -6.58 -24.60
N ALA A 146 -40.08 -5.47 -25.33
CA ALA A 146 -40.11 -4.15 -24.71
C ALA A 146 -41.30 -4.03 -23.74
N GLY A 147 -41.03 -3.56 -22.52
CA GLY A 147 -42.02 -3.45 -21.44
C GLY A 147 -42.21 -4.73 -20.61
N ALA A 148 -41.55 -5.84 -20.94
CA ALA A 148 -41.51 -7.00 -20.06
C ALA A 148 -40.85 -6.61 -18.72
N PRO A 149 -41.42 -7.04 -17.56
CA PRO A 149 -40.81 -6.78 -16.27
C PRO A 149 -39.47 -7.51 -16.21
N CYS A 150 -38.45 -6.81 -15.71
CA CYS A 150 -37.15 -7.41 -15.47
C CYS A 150 -36.71 -7.15 -14.05
N THR A 151 -36.08 -8.12 -13.41
CA THR A 151 -35.47 -7.94 -12.10
C THR A 151 -34.05 -7.46 -12.27
N GLY A 152 -33.90 -6.14 -12.42
CA GLY A 152 -32.57 -5.52 -12.38
C GLY A 152 -31.92 -5.74 -11.01
N THR A 153 -30.61 -5.89 -10.98
CA THR A 153 -29.83 -6.00 -9.72
C THR A 153 -29.77 -4.68 -8.93
N ASN A 154 -30.28 -3.58 -9.49
CA ASN A 154 -30.26 -2.27 -8.86
C ASN A 154 -31.40 -2.10 -7.85
N VAL A 155 -31.07 -2.22 -6.56
CA VAL A 155 -32.00 -1.98 -5.42
C VAL A 155 -32.63 -0.57 -5.39
N CYS A 156 -32.04 0.39 -6.11
CA CYS A 156 -32.53 1.77 -6.17
C CYS A 156 -33.64 2.00 -7.18
N LEU A 157 -34.02 0.97 -7.94
CA LEU A 157 -35.11 1.01 -8.89
C LEU A 157 -36.06 -0.15 -8.62
N THR A 158 -37.36 0.12 -8.70
CA THR A 158 -38.41 -0.91 -8.74
C THR A 158 -39.22 -0.78 -10.02
N ALA A 159 -39.94 -1.84 -10.40
CA ALA A 159 -40.74 -1.86 -11.63
C ALA A 159 -39.91 -1.55 -12.90
N THR A 160 -38.68 -2.06 -12.95
CA THR A 160 -37.83 -1.99 -14.14
C THR A 160 -38.39 -2.85 -15.27
N THR A 161 -38.16 -2.44 -16.51
CA THR A 161 -38.65 -3.13 -17.71
C THR A 161 -37.59 -3.21 -18.80
N CYS A 162 -37.68 -4.23 -19.64
CA CYS A 162 -36.82 -4.38 -20.80
C CYS A 162 -37.11 -3.33 -21.87
N ASN A 163 -36.06 -2.84 -22.54
CA ASN A 163 -36.18 -1.92 -23.67
C ASN A 163 -36.36 -2.62 -25.03
N GLY A 164 -36.41 -3.96 -25.07
CA GLY A 164 -36.46 -4.75 -26.31
C GLY A 164 -35.12 -4.90 -27.03
N ALA A 165 -34.02 -4.51 -26.40
CA ALA A 165 -32.66 -4.57 -26.93
C ALA A 165 -31.65 -5.02 -25.87
N GLY A 166 -32.07 -5.88 -24.95
CA GLY A 166 -31.20 -6.50 -23.95
C GLY A 166 -30.83 -5.61 -22.75
N VAL A 167 -31.52 -4.48 -22.54
CA VAL A 167 -31.25 -3.60 -21.39
C VAL A 167 -32.45 -3.57 -20.45
N CYS A 168 -32.23 -3.99 -19.20
CA CYS A 168 -33.15 -3.79 -18.09
C CYS A 168 -32.96 -2.38 -17.50
N GLY A 169 -34.01 -1.55 -17.50
CA GLY A 169 -33.90 -0.18 -17.02
C GLY A 169 -35.25 0.50 -16.76
N GLY A 170 -35.22 1.82 -16.59
CA GLY A 170 -36.40 2.60 -16.19
C GLY A 170 -36.76 2.37 -14.72
N GLY A 171 -38.06 2.24 -14.44
CA GLY A 171 -38.57 1.99 -13.10
C GLY A 171 -38.73 3.25 -12.23
N THR A 172 -39.24 3.04 -11.02
CA THR A 172 -39.47 4.07 -10.02
C THR A 172 -38.32 4.12 -9.01
N PRO A 173 -37.71 5.28 -8.76
CA PRO A 173 -36.69 5.45 -7.73
C PRO A 173 -37.21 5.04 -6.34
N THR A 174 -36.39 4.30 -5.59
CA THR A 174 -36.64 4.00 -4.17
C THR A 174 -35.80 4.91 -3.26
N LEU A 175 -36.08 4.88 -1.96
CA LEU A 175 -35.26 5.49 -0.90
C LEU A 175 -34.68 4.40 0.03
N SER A 176 -34.52 3.18 -0.50
CA SER A 176 -34.01 2.04 0.26
C SER A 176 -32.54 2.25 0.64
N ALA A 177 -32.11 1.59 1.71
CA ALA A 177 -30.68 1.44 1.98
C ALA A 177 -30.02 0.62 0.86
N CYS A 178 -28.82 1.01 0.48
CA CYS A 178 -28.05 0.36 -0.57
C CYS A 178 -26.56 0.38 -0.20
N ASN A 179 -25.70 -0.08 -1.10
CA ASN A 179 -24.25 0.05 -0.97
C ASN A 179 -23.70 0.47 -2.35
N ASP A 180 -23.04 1.62 -2.42
CA ASP A 180 -22.51 2.15 -3.69
C ASP A 180 -21.10 1.62 -4.02
N GLY A 181 -20.57 0.72 -3.17
CA GLY A 181 -19.25 0.11 -3.29
C GLY A 181 -18.11 1.05 -2.93
N ASN A 182 -18.39 2.28 -2.50
CA ASN A 182 -17.39 3.28 -2.16
C ASN A 182 -17.21 3.35 -0.64
N VAL A 183 -16.02 2.94 -0.16
CA VAL A 183 -15.69 2.98 1.28
C VAL A 183 -15.58 4.40 1.85
N CYS A 184 -15.56 5.42 0.99
CA CYS A 184 -15.52 6.83 1.36
C CYS A 184 -16.88 7.48 1.51
N THR A 185 -17.94 6.68 1.38
CA THR A 185 -19.30 7.06 1.67
C THR A 185 -19.85 6.16 2.78
N VAL A 186 -20.73 6.73 3.59
CA VAL A 186 -21.43 6.01 4.66
C VAL A 186 -22.92 6.27 4.56
N ALA A 187 -23.70 5.35 5.14
CA ALA A 187 -25.15 5.42 5.16
C ALA A 187 -25.75 5.58 3.74
N ASP A 188 -25.30 4.74 2.80
CA ASP A 188 -25.73 4.84 1.41
C ASP A 188 -27.23 4.60 1.27
N THR A 189 -27.88 5.50 0.55
CA THR A 189 -29.31 5.47 0.29
C THR A 189 -29.58 5.73 -1.18
N CYS A 190 -30.66 5.15 -1.66
CA CYS A 190 -31.08 5.38 -3.02
C CYS A 190 -31.58 6.82 -3.19
N PHE A 191 -31.05 7.50 -4.20
CA PHE A 191 -31.47 8.83 -4.61
C PHE A 191 -31.56 8.89 -6.13
N ASN A 192 -32.76 9.19 -6.63
CA ASN A 192 -33.04 9.30 -8.07
C ASN A 192 -32.58 8.08 -8.91
N GLY A 193 -32.71 6.86 -8.35
CA GLY A 193 -32.35 5.60 -9.03
C GLY A 193 -30.88 5.19 -8.92
N ALA A 194 -30.03 5.99 -8.26
CA ALA A 194 -28.64 5.68 -7.98
C ALA A 194 -28.42 5.46 -6.48
N CYS A 195 -27.48 4.57 -6.14
CA CYS A 195 -27.02 4.46 -4.76
C CYS A 195 -25.99 5.55 -4.48
N VAL A 196 -26.23 6.38 -3.47
CA VAL A 196 -25.34 7.47 -3.06
C VAL A 196 -25.19 7.49 -1.55
N GLY A 197 -24.00 7.74 -1.04
CA GLY A 197 -23.80 7.92 0.40
C GLY A 197 -23.31 9.30 0.82
N VAL A 198 -23.23 9.47 2.14
CA VAL A 198 -22.75 10.68 2.81
C VAL A 198 -21.22 10.62 2.89
N PRO A 199 -20.47 11.70 2.61
CA PRO A 199 -19.01 11.69 2.68
C PRO A 199 -18.49 11.21 4.06
N ASN A 200 -17.62 10.21 4.04
CA ASN A 200 -16.84 9.80 5.20
C ASN A 200 -15.67 10.76 5.39
N THR A 201 -15.62 11.45 6.53
CA THR A 201 -14.57 12.44 6.83
C THR A 201 -13.25 11.80 7.22
N CYS A 202 -13.26 10.52 7.62
CA CYS A 202 -12.08 9.82 8.11
C CYS A 202 -11.39 10.52 9.28
N ASP A 203 -12.13 11.25 10.11
CA ASP A 203 -11.57 11.99 11.24
C ASP A 203 -11.08 11.03 12.34
N ASP A 204 -9.76 10.99 12.59
CA ASP A 204 -9.14 10.21 13.67
C ASP A 204 -8.97 11.01 14.97
N ALA A 205 -9.53 12.22 15.02
CA ALA A 205 -9.41 13.19 16.10
C ALA A 205 -7.96 13.63 16.38
N ASN A 206 -7.04 13.47 15.42
CA ASN A 206 -5.67 13.96 15.54
C ASN A 206 -5.45 15.18 14.63
N VAL A 207 -5.31 16.36 15.24
CA VAL A 207 -5.02 17.61 14.52
C VAL A 207 -3.70 17.58 13.71
N CYS A 208 -2.78 16.68 14.07
CA CYS A 208 -1.49 16.51 13.41
C CYS A 208 -1.49 15.57 12.21
N THR A 209 -2.68 15.10 11.84
CA THR A 209 -2.94 14.42 10.59
C THR A 209 -3.93 15.23 9.76
N THR A 210 -3.79 15.11 8.45
CA THR A 210 -4.80 15.56 7.50
C THR A 210 -5.51 14.32 7.00
N ASP A 211 -6.80 14.25 7.33
CA ASP A 211 -7.65 13.13 6.97
C ASP A 211 -8.07 13.25 5.51
N PHE A 212 -8.02 12.13 4.82
CA PHE A 212 -8.50 12.01 3.46
C PHE A 212 -9.11 10.63 3.27
N CYS A 213 -10.01 10.54 2.30
CA CYS A 213 -10.53 9.26 1.88
C CYS A 213 -10.22 9.02 0.41
N THR A 214 -9.66 7.84 0.11
CA THR A 214 -9.30 7.44 -1.25
C THR A 214 -10.32 6.42 -1.78
N PRO A 215 -11.22 6.82 -2.69
CA PRO A 215 -12.23 5.94 -3.25
C PRO A 215 -11.65 4.98 -4.31
N PRO A 216 -12.36 3.90 -4.68
CA PRO A 216 -13.56 3.37 -4.03
C PRO A 216 -13.26 2.28 -2.98
N THR A 217 -12.03 1.76 -2.89
CA THR A 217 -11.68 0.60 -2.03
C THR A 217 -10.52 0.81 -1.06
N VAL A 218 -9.73 1.89 -1.20
CA VAL A 218 -8.55 2.13 -0.33
C VAL A 218 -8.98 2.60 1.06
N GLY A 219 -9.95 3.52 1.13
CA GLY A 219 -10.53 3.96 2.40
C GLY A 219 -9.79 5.10 3.05
N CYS A 220 -9.94 5.18 4.37
CA CYS A 220 -9.41 6.27 5.18
C CYS A 220 -7.88 6.26 5.24
N GLY A 221 -7.30 7.44 5.06
CA GLY A 221 -5.90 7.70 5.22
C GLY A 221 -5.67 8.97 6.02
N HIS A 222 -4.53 9.02 6.72
CA HIS A 222 -4.14 10.11 7.59
C HIS A 222 -2.70 10.50 7.25
N LEU A 223 -2.48 11.70 6.70
CA LEU A 223 -1.15 12.16 6.33
C LEU A 223 -0.62 13.14 7.37
N ASN A 224 0.62 12.94 7.82
CA ASN A 224 1.26 13.84 8.77
C ASN A 224 1.34 15.25 8.20
N ASN A 225 0.92 16.23 9.00
CA ASN A 225 0.99 17.64 8.65
C ASN A 225 1.93 18.41 9.60
N ALA A 226 2.11 19.70 9.32
CA ALA A 226 2.91 20.63 10.11
C ALA A 226 2.07 21.81 10.63
N LEU A 227 0.77 21.58 10.83
CA LEU A 227 -0.14 22.60 11.36
C LEU A 227 0.24 22.97 12.80
N ALA A 228 -0.22 24.16 13.21
CA ALA A 228 -0.15 24.55 14.61
C ALA A 228 -1.06 23.65 15.44
N CYS A 229 -0.59 23.28 16.62
CA CYS A 229 -1.32 22.45 17.56
C CYS A 229 -1.06 22.93 18.98
N ASN A 230 -1.56 22.21 19.98
CA ASN A 230 -1.22 22.44 21.39
C ASN A 230 -0.98 21.09 22.04
N ASP A 231 0.23 20.86 22.55
CA ASP A 231 0.61 19.58 23.16
C ASP A 231 0.15 19.47 24.63
N GLY A 232 -0.57 20.48 25.12
CA GLY A 232 -1.04 20.61 26.50
C GLY A 232 0.06 20.90 27.50
N ASN A 233 1.32 21.02 27.06
CA ASN A 233 2.46 21.19 27.92
C ASN A 233 2.84 22.67 28.04
N ALA A 234 2.60 23.24 29.22
CA ALA A 234 2.94 24.64 29.50
C ALA A 234 4.45 24.98 29.42
N ALA A 235 5.31 23.98 29.31
CA ALA A 235 6.76 24.10 29.17
C ALA A 235 7.24 24.40 27.74
N THR A 236 6.42 24.02 26.77
CA THR A 236 6.69 24.12 25.34
C THR A 236 5.97 25.33 24.77
N VAL A 237 6.49 25.82 23.65
CA VAL A 237 5.95 26.97 22.92
C VAL A 237 6.13 26.75 21.43
N GLY A 238 5.28 27.41 20.64
CA GLY A 238 5.33 27.29 19.19
C GLY A 238 5.03 25.86 18.74
N ASP A 239 4.10 25.21 19.44
CA ASP A 239 3.72 23.83 19.21
C ASP A 239 3.28 23.63 17.76
N SER A 240 3.87 22.64 17.12
CA SER A 240 3.62 22.30 15.74
C SER A 240 3.62 20.78 15.56
N CYS A 241 2.85 20.35 14.58
CA CYS A 241 2.76 18.95 14.26
C CYS A 241 4.04 18.44 13.59
N SER A 242 4.53 17.29 14.06
CA SER A 242 5.65 16.60 13.47
C SER A 242 5.55 15.10 13.77
N GLY A 243 5.50 14.29 12.71
CA GLY A 243 5.38 12.84 12.83
C GLY A 243 4.11 12.39 13.57
N SER A 244 2.95 12.94 13.21
CA SER A 244 1.64 12.69 13.85
C SER A 244 1.52 13.13 15.31
N LYS A 245 2.51 13.84 15.86
CA LYS A 245 2.52 14.30 17.24
C LYS A 245 2.61 15.81 17.30
N CYS A 246 1.89 16.39 18.26
CA CYS A 246 2.08 17.78 18.59
C CYS A 246 3.33 17.92 19.47
N MET A 247 4.28 18.76 19.05
CA MET A 247 5.53 19.01 19.78
C MET A 247 5.86 20.49 19.74
N GLY A 248 6.31 21.04 20.88
CA GLY A 248 6.86 22.40 20.93
C GLY A 248 8.33 22.47 21.35
N PHE A 249 8.89 23.68 21.26
CA PHE A 249 10.27 23.94 21.64
C PHE A 249 10.40 24.11 23.15
N THR A 250 11.41 23.47 23.74
CA THR A 250 11.75 23.63 25.15
C THR A 250 12.26 25.06 25.41
N ARG A 251 11.81 25.70 26.50
CA ARG A 251 12.30 27.02 26.90
C ARG A 251 13.70 26.96 27.51
N ASP A 252 14.53 27.97 27.24
CA ASP A 252 15.92 28.08 27.72
C ASP A 252 16.26 29.51 28.22
N ALA A 253 17.29 29.62 29.04
CA ALA A 253 17.88 30.89 29.47
C ALA A 253 19.38 30.85 29.26
N LYS A 254 19.89 31.67 28.32
CA LYS A 254 21.33 31.94 28.24
C LYS A 254 21.77 32.75 29.45
N LEU A 255 22.79 32.27 30.14
CA LEU A 255 23.28 32.85 31.38
C LEU A 255 24.56 33.64 31.14
N THR A 256 24.55 34.88 31.58
CA THR A 256 25.67 35.81 31.49
C THR A 256 26.29 36.00 32.86
N LEU A 257 27.61 36.12 32.92
CA LEU A 257 28.32 36.47 34.15
C LEU A 257 27.96 37.91 34.55
N ILE A 258 27.50 38.11 35.80
CA ILE A 258 27.04 39.42 36.26
C ILE A 258 27.82 39.98 37.45
N ALA A 259 28.52 39.13 38.21
CA ALA A 259 29.35 39.57 39.33
C ALA A 259 30.28 38.45 39.84
N GLY A 260 31.35 38.84 40.54
CA GLY A 260 32.29 37.93 41.22
C GLY A 260 33.51 37.61 40.37
N GLU A 261 34.29 36.61 40.81
CA GLU A 261 35.47 36.17 40.08
C GLU A 261 35.08 35.54 38.75
N ASN A 262 35.78 35.89 37.66
CA ASN A 262 35.62 35.22 36.38
C ASN A 262 36.25 33.83 36.49
N PRO A 263 35.47 32.73 36.42
CA PRO A 263 35.98 31.39 36.64
C PRO A 263 36.68 30.82 35.42
N SER A 264 36.80 31.55 34.31
CA SER A 264 37.61 31.12 33.18
C SER A 264 39.12 31.25 33.46
N LEU A 265 39.90 30.35 32.86
CA LEU A 265 41.36 30.41 32.81
C LEU A 265 41.88 31.39 31.74
N SER A 266 41.02 31.85 30.83
CA SER A 266 41.39 32.75 29.74
C SER A 266 40.32 33.81 29.50
N ALA A 267 40.74 35.07 29.40
CA ALA A 267 39.88 36.18 29.02
C ALA A 267 39.29 36.01 27.61
N ALA A 268 39.96 35.26 26.73
CA ALA A 268 39.48 34.99 25.36
C ALA A 268 38.28 34.03 25.32
N PHE A 269 38.05 33.26 26.39
CA PHE A 269 36.98 32.27 26.48
C PHE A 269 36.24 32.44 27.80
N PRO A 270 35.37 33.46 27.93
CA PRO A 270 34.65 33.71 29.18
C PRO A 270 33.76 32.51 29.56
N ALA A 271 33.52 32.38 30.86
CA ALA A 271 32.56 31.40 31.36
C ALA A 271 31.14 31.78 30.97
N ALA A 272 30.36 30.79 30.58
CA ALA A 272 28.96 30.96 30.16
C ALA A 272 28.10 29.84 30.75
N GLY A 273 26.79 30.00 30.65
CA GLY A 273 25.86 28.96 31.08
C GLY A 273 24.56 28.95 30.31
N ASP A 274 23.80 27.89 30.54
CA ASP A 274 22.47 27.64 29.98
C ASP A 274 21.60 27.01 31.08
N ALA A 275 20.38 27.53 31.27
CA ALA A 275 19.34 26.86 32.04
C ALA A 275 18.18 26.45 31.13
N ARG A 276 17.88 25.15 31.04
CA ARG A 276 16.77 24.59 30.26
C ARG A 276 15.68 24.09 31.18
N THR A 277 14.42 24.18 30.76
CA THR A 277 13.31 23.63 31.53
C THR A 277 12.28 22.94 30.64
N ASN A 278 11.84 21.76 31.07
CA ASN A 278 10.68 21.07 30.52
C ASN A 278 9.40 21.34 31.34
N GLY A 279 9.37 22.46 32.08
CA GLY A 279 8.23 22.95 32.86
C GLY A 279 7.89 22.18 34.13
N THR A 280 8.50 21.01 34.33
CA THR A 280 8.45 20.24 35.58
C THR A 280 9.82 20.01 36.19
N SER A 281 10.90 20.33 35.50
CA SER A 281 12.27 20.25 36.00
C SER A 281 13.13 21.28 35.29
N VAL A 282 14.22 21.68 35.94
CA VAL A 282 15.23 22.58 35.38
C VAL A 282 16.53 21.80 35.23
N ARG A 283 17.34 22.13 34.23
CA ARG A 283 18.73 21.71 34.13
C ARG A 283 19.58 22.94 33.89
N VAL A 284 20.64 23.08 34.66
CA VAL A 284 21.62 24.16 34.49
C VAL A 284 22.96 23.55 34.06
N SER A 285 23.62 24.19 33.09
CA SER A 285 24.95 23.81 32.62
C SER A 285 25.84 25.04 32.60
N LEU A 286 27.06 24.93 33.14
CA LEU A 286 28.08 25.97 33.12
C LEU A 286 29.30 25.47 32.33
N ILE A 287 29.92 26.35 31.57
CA ILE A 287 31.07 26.01 30.71
C ILE A 287 32.25 26.96 30.95
N ASN A 288 33.46 26.47 30.63
CA ASN A 288 34.74 27.16 30.84
C ASN A 288 35.01 27.49 32.31
N MET A 289 34.67 26.57 33.20
CA MET A 289 34.91 26.68 34.64
C MET A 289 36.31 26.17 34.99
N ASP A 290 37.07 26.93 35.78
CA ASP A 290 38.37 26.54 36.32
C ASP A 290 38.20 25.50 37.45
N PRO A 291 38.67 24.25 37.27
CA PRO A 291 38.54 23.20 38.28
C PRO A 291 39.34 23.48 39.56
N ALA A 292 40.37 24.33 39.51
CA ALA A 292 41.13 24.69 40.70
C ALA A 292 40.32 25.56 41.67
N ARG A 293 39.38 26.35 41.14
CA ARG A 293 38.49 27.21 41.94
C ARG A 293 37.14 26.56 42.21
N PHE A 294 36.66 25.73 41.27
CA PHE A 294 35.35 25.08 41.34
C PHE A 294 35.48 23.57 41.07
N PRO A 295 36.05 22.80 42.02
CA PRO A 295 36.29 21.37 41.85
C PRO A 295 35.00 20.56 41.86
N ALA A 296 35.07 19.36 41.27
CA ALA A 296 34.03 18.35 41.37
C ALA A 296 33.70 18.05 42.85
N GLY A 297 32.41 17.92 43.16
CA GLY A 297 31.95 17.69 44.53
C GLY A 297 31.80 18.97 45.36
N CYS A 298 32.13 20.15 44.84
CA CYS A 298 31.80 21.40 45.51
C CYS A 298 30.28 21.52 45.69
N THR A 299 29.84 21.68 46.94
CA THR A 299 28.43 21.80 47.34
C THR A 299 28.08 23.27 47.62
N GLY A 300 26.78 23.61 47.55
CA GLY A 300 26.30 24.95 47.92
C GLY A 300 26.11 25.92 46.76
N ALA A 301 26.02 25.41 45.52
CA ALA A 301 25.56 26.20 44.38
C ALA A 301 24.08 26.55 44.57
N ALA A 302 23.76 27.80 44.90
CA ALA A 302 22.38 28.26 45.00
C ALA A 302 21.86 28.62 43.61
N ILE A 303 20.84 27.89 43.16
CA ILE A 303 20.21 28.08 41.86
C ILE A 303 18.79 28.55 42.09
N THR A 304 18.37 29.56 41.34
CA THR A 304 16.99 30.06 41.33
C THR A 304 16.58 30.28 39.90
N VAL A 305 15.50 29.64 39.45
CA VAL A 305 14.94 29.84 38.12
C VAL A 305 13.44 30.05 38.28
N GLY A 306 12.98 31.28 38.06
CA GLY A 306 11.63 31.69 38.44
C GLY A 306 11.38 31.48 39.94
N GLY A 307 10.32 30.74 40.27
CA GLY A 307 9.97 30.39 41.66
C GLY A 307 10.68 29.16 42.22
N ILE A 308 11.50 28.46 41.43
CA ILE A 308 12.17 27.23 41.85
C ILE A 308 13.55 27.59 42.37
N SER A 309 13.87 27.17 43.59
CA SER A 309 15.19 27.37 44.18
C SER A 309 15.73 26.10 44.82
N GLY A 310 17.04 25.96 44.86
CA GLY A 310 17.68 24.95 45.69
C GLY A 310 19.18 24.91 45.50
N THR A 311 19.79 23.84 46.02
CA THR A 311 21.24 23.67 46.00
C THR A 311 21.65 22.54 45.07
N ALA A 312 22.83 22.67 44.47
CA ALA A 312 23.40 21.64 43.63
C ALA A 312 24.88 21.43 43.93
N THR A 313 25.37 20.28 43.50
CA THR A 313 26.77 19.89 43.58
C THR A 313 27.40 19.99 42.20
N VAL A 314 28.63 20.49 42.15
CA VAL A 314 29.44 20.56 40.94
C VAL A 314 29.79 19.15 40.47
N THR A 315 29.39 18.81 39.24
CA THR A 315 29.71 17.51 38.60
C THR A 315 30.53 17.75 37.33
N PRO A 316 31.64 17.03 37.12
CA PRO A 316 32.43 17.18 35.92
C PRO A 316 31.63 16.63 34.72
N PHE A 317 31.62 17.36 33.60
CA PHE A 317 31.08 16.85 32.35
C PHE A 317 32.20 16.19 31.56
N ALA A 318 31.98 14.98 31.05
CA ALA A 318 32.95 14.30 30.20
C ALA A 318 33.21 15.14 28.94
N ALA A 319 34.48 15.40 28.67
CA ALA A 319 34.93 16.21 27.54
C ALA A 319 34.42 15.66 26.21
N GLN A 320 33.58 16.43 25.51
CA GLN A 320 33.40 16.28 24.07
C GLN A 320 33.58 17.65 23.42
N ALA A 321 34.62 17.73 22.60
CA ALA A 321 35.05 18.80 21.70
C ALA A 321 36.19 19.72 22.20
N ALA A 322 37.36 19.51 21.59
CA ALA A 322 38.43 20.49 21.48
C ALA A 322 37.97 21.63 20.52
N PRO A 323 38.43 22.89 20.74
CA PRO A 323 39.51 23.28 21.63
C PRO A 323 39.02 23.75 23.00
N LEU A 324 39.49 23.07 24.06
CA LEU A 324 39.53 23.54 25.46
C LEU A 324 38.23 24.01 26.14
N VAL A 325 37.06 23.42 25.85
CA VAL A 325 35.87 23.65 26.69
C VAL A 325 35.84 22.63 27.84
N ARG A 326 36.38 23.01 29.01
CA ARG A 326 36.08 22.28 30.26
C ARG A 326 34.66 22.65 30.67
N ALA A 327 33.70 21.77 30.38
CA ALA A 327 32.32 21.91 30.81
C ALA A 327 32.14 21.29 32.20
N THR A 328 31.48 22.03 33.09
CA THR A 328 31.18 21.58 34.44
C THR A 328 29.68 21.70 34.63
N ALA A 329 28.99 20.57 34.72
CA ALA A 329 27.54 20.57 34.89
C ALA A 329 27.18 20.77 36.36
N VAL A 330 26.27 21.70 36.62
CA VAL A 330 25.63 21.85 37.93
C VAL A 330 24.19 21.43 37.72
N ASN A 331 23.94 20.12 37.79
CA ASN A 331 22.61 19.57 37.57
C ASN A 331 21.72 19.85 38.78
N PHE A 332 20.66 20.61 38.57
CA PHE A 332 19.70 21.01 39.58
C PHE A 332 18.29 20.59 39.16
N LEU A 333 17.88 19.41 39.58
CA LEU A 333 16.57 18.84 39.25
C LEU A 333 15.61 19.09 40.41
N VAL A 334 14.87 20.20 40.37
CA VAL A 334 13.79 20.46 41.32
C VAL A 334 12.48 20.62 40.57
N PRO A 335 11.42 19.90 41.01
CA PRO A 335 10.10 20.05 40.42
C PRO A 335 9.49 21.44 40.63
N GLY A 336 8.86 21.96 39.60
CA GLY A 336 8.09 23.20 39.68
C GLY A 336 7.86 23.84 38.31
N THR A 337 6.97 24.83 38.27
CA THR A 337 6.60 25.55 37.05
C THR A 337 7.45 26.80 36.86
N VAL A 338 8.04 26.98 35.66
CA VAL A 338 8.82 28.17 35.28
C VAL A 338 8.13 28.88 34.13
N ALA A 339 7.65 30.10 34.34
CA ALA A 339 7.03 30.91 33.31
C ALA A 339 8.06 31.57 32.37
N ALA A 340 7.68 31.85 31.12
CA ALA A 340 8.49 32.69 30.23
C ALA A 340 8.73 34.08 30.84
N GLY A 341 9.91 34.66 30.61
CA GLY A 341 10.34 35.90 31.26
C GLY A 341 10.85 35.73 32.69
N SER A 342 10.78 34.52 33.25
CA SER A 342 11.38 34.23 34.56
C SER A 342 12.88 34.48 34.54
N THR A 343 13.39 35.11 35.60
CA THR A 343 14.83 35.26 35.77
C THR A 343 15.44 33.92 36.20
N ALA A 344 16.51 33.52 35.53
CA ALA A 344 17.42 32.49 36.01
C ALA A 344 18.60 33.18 36.70
N SER A 345 18.91 32.77 37.92
CA SER A 345 19.98 33.31 38.76
C SER A 345 20.75 32.18 39.41
N ILE A 346 22.07 32.27 39.36
CA ILE A 346 22.96 31.28 39.96
C ILE A 346 23.99 32.00 40.80
N ARG A 347 24.19 31.52 42.02
CA ARG A 347 25.37 31.83 42.83
C ARG A 347 26.11 30.53 43.12
N LEU A 348 27.33 30.43 42.61
CA LEU A 348 28.23 29.34 42.92
C LEU A 348 29.29 29.84 43.90
N SER A 349 29.44 29.16 45.03
CA SER A 349 30.45 29.44 46.03
C SER A 349 31.18 28.16 46.41
N CYS A 350 32.50 28.14 46.30
CA CYS A 350 33.35 27.00 46.66
C CYS A 350 34.52 27.48 47.53
N THR A 351 34.81 26.76 48.61
CA THR A 351 36.00 27.03 49.43
C THR A 351 37.09 26.03 49.10
N VAL A 352 38.23 26.51 48.60
CA VAL A 352 39.39 25.69 48.22
C VAL A 352 40.63 26.28 48.91
N GLY A 353 41.38 25.44 49.64
CA GLY A 353 42.60 25.90 50.33
C GLY A 353 42.36 27.01 51.36
N GLY A 354 41.17 27.10 51.95
CA GLY A 354 40.79 28.15 52.91
C GLY A 354 40.32 29.47 52.26
N VAL A 355 40.32 29.57 50.92
CA VAL A 355 39.82 30.73 50.18
C VAL A 355 38.45 30.41 49.59
N THR A 356 37.48 31.30 49.75
CA THR A 356 36.14 31.15 49.19
C THR A 356 36.03 31.90 47.85
N HIS A 357 35.89 31.15 46.78
CA HIS A 357 35.62 31.65 45.43
C HIS A 357 34.11 31.76 45.23
N SER A 358 33.62 32.92 44.80
CA SER A 358 32.19 33.14 44.55
C SER A 358 31.95 33.89 43.25
N THR A 359 30.95 33.45 42.51
CA THR A 359 30.61 34.00 41.20
C THR A 359 29.11 33.88 40.93
N ARG A 360 28.57 34.81 40.14
CA ARG A 360 27.13 34.94 39.86
C ARG A 360 26.83 35.05 38.38
N TRP A 361 25.80 34.33 37.95
CA TRP A 361 25.22 34.44 36.62
C TRP A 361 23.76 34.79 36.69
N SER A 362 23.28 35.48 35.65
CA SER A 362 21.85 35.60 35.42
C SER A 362 21.49 35.52 33.94
N GLY A 363 20.23 35.21 33.68
CA GLY A 363 19.61 35.23 32.36
C GLY A 363 18.11 35.32 32.50
N VAL A 364 17.42 35.41 31.37
CA VAL A 364 15.96 35.40 31.31
C VAL A 364 15.55 34.17 30.51
N VAL A 365 14.59 33.40 31.04
CA VAL A 365 13.98 32.29 30.34
C VAL A 365 13.21 32.84 29.16
N ALA A 366 13.72 32.59 27.97
CA ALA A 366 13.12 32.94 26.72
C ALA A 366 12.73 31.66 25.97
N ASN A 367 12.05 31.85 24.85
CA ASN A 367 11.82 30.75 23.93
C ASN A 367 13.18 30.40 23.29
N ALA A 368 13.52 29.11 23.25
CA ALA A 368 14.70 28.69 22.51
C ALA A 368 14.61 29.23 21.08
N PRO A 369 15.71 29.77 20.51
CA PRO A 369 15.73 30.15 19.11
C PRO A 369 15.32 28.94 18.28
N ALA A 370 14.40 29.13 17.33
CA ALA A 370 14.08 28.08 16.37
C ALA A 370 15.39 27.55 15.75
N PRO A 371 15.57 26.23 15.61
CA PRO A 371 16.72 25.70 14.89
C PRO A 371 16.78 26.37 13.51
N ALA A 372 17.98 26.72 13.06
CA ALA A 372 18.15 27.29 11.74
C ALA A 372 17.48 26.36 10.71
N PRO A 373 16.70 26.89 9.74
CA PRO A 373 16.10 26.06 8.71
C PRO A 373 17.20 25.24 8.04
N ALA A 374 16.95 23.92 7.92
CA ALA A 374 17.84 22.98 7.27
C ALA A 374 17.92 23.23 5.76
#